data_AF-A0A4Y2KTU7-F1
#
_entry.id   AF-A0A4Y2KTU7-F1
#
_cell.length_a   1.000
_cell.length_b   1.000
_cell.length_c   1.000
_cell.angle_alpha   90.00
_cell.angle_beta   90.00
_cell.angle_gamma   90.00
#
_symmetry.space_group_name_H-M   'P 1'
#
loop_
_entity.id
_entity.type
_entity.pdbx_description
1 polymer ?
#
loop_
_entity_poly.entity_id
_entity_poly.type
_entity_poly.pdbx_seq_one_letter_code
_entity_poly.pdbx_strand_id
1 'polypeptide(L)'
;MLSKYCPECTTAKRDLGENCADLSIWYKAHKPECSENYTGSSNDPEVIAAEILWKRSVENCVMRYMSALSDGDSKTYQDLLELDVYDDSMNISKEECLNHVAKRLGTGLRNKIKEWRSKGVTNGGRKEESLKESTLFKHSNFYRKAIKDNVPDVQKMKTGIFVSLFHTSSTDKAPMHNEFPTGLTSWRFYQSALANNEKPKSHSSMKRKLSKQVLEKILIRLSNNKLLGRCVSGKTQNVNQRIHSVILKNFPKQTLFLKDSSNWQ
;
A
#
# COMPACT_ATOMS: atom_id res chain seq x y z
N MET A 1 2.36 13.08 24.39
CA MET A 1 3.00 12.66 23.12
C MET A 1 3.80 11.41 23.44
N LEU A 2 3.77 10.37 22.61
CA LEU A 2 4.56 9.16 22.86
C LEU A 2 6.00 9.39 22.40
N SER A 3 7.00 8.97 23.18
CA SER A 3 8.42 9.07 22.81
C SER A 3 9.22 7.94 23.46
N LYS A 4 10.26 7.47 22.76
CA LYS A 4 11.30 6.56 23.30
C LYS A 4 12.53 7.31 23.81
N TYR A 5 12.46 8.63 23.77
CA TYR A 5 13.58 9.51 24.02
C TYR A 5 13.15 10.56 25.03
N CYS A 6 13.93 10.64 26.10
CA CYS A 6 13.92 11.77 27.01
C CYS A 6 15.35 12.34 27.04
N PRO A 7 15.54 13.63 26.66
CA PRO A 7 16.85 14.28 26.74
C PRO A 7 17.43 14.18 28.15
N GLU A 8 16.59 14.38 29.17
CA GLU A 8 16.98 14.35 30.58
C GLU A 8 17.41 12.95 31.02
N CYS A 9 16.71 11.89 30.59
CA CYS A 9 17.15 10.52 30.84
C CYS A 9 18.48 10.19 30.16
N THR A 10 18.74 10.75 28.98
CA THR A 10 20.00 10.54 28.25
C THR A 10 21.16 11.21 28.97
N THR A 11 20.96 12.45 29.42
CA THR A 11 21.93 13.21 30.22
C THR A 11 22.18 12.52 31.56
N ALA A 12 21.14 12.11 32.28
CA ALA A 12 21.29 11.42 33.56
C ALA A 12 22.06 10.10 33.44
N LYS A 13 21.82 9.30 32.39
CA LYS A 13 22.58 8.07 32.12
C LYS A 13 24.06 8.34 31.86
N ARG A 14 24.39 9.43 31.15
CA ARG A 14 25.77 9.84 30.88
C ARG A 14 26.47 10.35 32.16
N ASP A 15 25.78 11.16 32.94
CA ASP A 15 26.38 11.91 34.04
C ASP A 15 26.45 11.08 35.34
N LEU A 16 25.46 10.20 35.59
CA LEU A 16 25.40 9.33 36.78
C LEU A 16 25.94 7.91 36.52
N GLY A 17 26.07 7.51 35.25
CA GLY A 17 26.42 6.15 34.83
C GLY A 17 25.23 5.17 34.85
N GLU A 18 25.16 4.30 33.84
CA GLU A 18 23.98 3.44 33.56
C GLU A 18 23.58 2.47 34.68
N ASN A 19 24.49 2.18 35.62
CA ASN A 19 24.29 1.18 36.68
C ASN A 19 24.45 1.76 38.11
N CYS A 20 24.29 3.07 38.29
CA CYS A 20 24.41 3.69 39.62
C CYS A 20 23.07 3.69 40.38
N ALA A 21 23.14 3.55 41.71
CA ALA A 21 21.97 3.70 42.60
C ALA A 21 21.33 5.09 42.48
N ASP A 22 22.14 6.12 42.24
CA ASP A 22 21.70 7.50 42.09
C ASP A 22 20.81 7.69 40.84
N LEU A 23 21.11 6.97 39.75
CA LEU A 23 20.27 6.99 38.55
C LEU A 23 18.87 6.42 38.82
N SER A 24 18.78 5.37 39.64
CA SER A 24 17.50 4.75 40.03
C SER A 24 16.64 5.70 40.88
N ILE A 25 17.27 6.42 41.80
CA ILE A 25 16.60 7.42 42.65
C ILE A 25 16.11 8.58 41.79
N TRP A 26 16.98 9.13 40.94
CA TRP A 26 16.64 10.20 40.00
C TRP A 26 15.48 9.81 39.08
N TYR A 27 15.54 8.61 38.48
CA TYR A 27 14.52 8.15 37.53
C TYR A 27 13.15 8.03 38.18
N LYS A 28 13.07 7.59 39.45
CA LYS A 28 11.78 7.53 40.18
C LYS A 28 11.15 8.91 40.35
N ALA A 29 11.96 9.93 40.62
CA ALA A 29 11.48 11.31 40.76
C ALA A 29 11.10 11.93 39.39
N HIS A 30 11.87 11.62 38.33
CA HIS A 30 11.64 12.14 36.99
C HIS A 30 10.50 11.45 36.23
N LYS A 31 10.09 10.24 36.63
CA LYS A 31 9.06 9.43 35.94
C LYS A 31 7.76 10.19 35.58
N PRO A 32 7.20 11.09 36.42
CA PRO A 32 6.00 11.85 36.07
C PRO A 32 6.18 12.85 34.91
N GLU A 33 7.40 13.36 34.72
CA GLU A 33 7.76 14.36 33.70
C GLU A 33 8.49 13.73 32.50
N CYS A 34 8.76 12.43 32.59
CA CYS A 34 9.53 11.70 31.61
C CYS A 34 8.83 11.68 30.25
N SER A 35 9.55 12.15 29.24
CA SER A 35 9.11 12.09 27.85
C SER A 35 9.24 10.67 27.26
N GLU A 36 10.09 9.81 27.84
CA GLU A 36 10.24 8.41 27.45
C GLU A 36 9.11 7.56 28.08
N ASN A 37 7.98 7.49 27.40
CA ASN A 37 6.76 6.81 27.85
C ASN A 37 6.39 5.60 26.98
N TYR A 38 7.32 5.12 26.15
CA TYR A 38 7.13 3.94 25.30
C TYR A 38 8.34 3.00 25.30
N THR A 39 8.12 1.74 25.69
CA THR A 39 9.16 0.70 25.83
C THR A 39 9.06 -0.45 24.81
N GLY A 40 8.10 -0.42 23.88
CA GLY A 40 7.90 -1.48 22.89
C GLY A 40 8.92 -1.47 21.72
N SER A 41 8.84 -2.44 20.81
CA SER A 41 9.75 -2.56 19.65
C SER A 41 9.62 -1.37 18.67
N SER A 42 10.58 -1.16 17.78
CA SER A 42 10.53 -0.08 16.77
C SER A 42 9.46 -0.28 15.69
N ASN A 43 8.74 -1.40 15.71
CA ASN A 43 7.70 -1.74 14.73
C ASN A 43 6.26 -1.37 15.15
N ASP A 44 5.99 -1.05 16.42
CA ASP A 44 4.61 -0.88 16.89
C ASP A 44 4.15 0.56 17.27
N PRO A 45 4.78 1.68 16.85
CA PRO A 45 4.23 2.99 17.17
C PRO A 45 2.92 3.28 16.41
N GLU A 46 2.70 2.65 15.25
CA GLU A 46 1.45 2.76 14.47
C GLU A 46 0.27 2.08 15.16
N VAL A 47 0.50 0.90 15.74
CA VAL A 47 -0.48 0.19 16.56
C VAL A 47 -0.90 1.08 17.72
N ILE A 48 0.05 1.52 18.52
CA ILE A 48 -0.26 2.25 19.77
C ILE A 48 -0.90 3.60 19.48
N ALA A 49 -0.44 4.30 18.43
CA ALA A 49 -1.09 5.53 18.02
C ALA A 49 -2.53 5.28 17.55
N ALA A 50 -2.80 4.20 16.83
CA ALA A 50 -4.16 3.81 16.48
C ALA A 50 -4.99 3.49 17.73
N GLU A 51 -4.46 2.71 18.68
CA GLU A 51 -5.16 2.43 19.94
C GLU A 51 -5.53 3.72 20.70
N ILE A 52 -4.58 4.66 20.83
CA ILE A 52 -4.81 5.95 21.48
C ILE A 52 -5.88 6.75 20.74
N LEU A 53 -5.80 6.82 19.41
CA LEU A 53 -6.78 7.55 18.60
C LEU A 53 -8.18 6.96 18.74
N TRP A 54 -8.30 5.63 18.74
CA TRP A 54 -9.58 4.96 18.88
C TRP A 54 -10.16 5.12 20.29
N LYS A 55 -9.38 4.96 21.36
CA LYS A 55 -9.84 5.22 22.74
C LYS A 55 -10.36 6.65 22.91
N ARG A 56 -9.58 7.63 22.46
CA ARG A 56 -9.96 9.05 22.51
C ARG A 56 -11.21 9.37 21.70
N SER A 57 -11.50 8.61 20.64
CA SER A 57 -12.71 8.83 19.84
C SER A 57 -13.97 8.70 20.69
N VAL A 58 -13.98 7.78 21.67
CA VAL A 58 -15.06 7.58 22.62
C VAL A 58 -14.94 8.55 23.79
N GLU A 59 -13.77 8.57 24.45
CA GLU A 59 -13.54 9.29 25.71
C GLU A 59 -13.66 10.81 25.56
N ASN A 60 -13.20 11.37 24.43
CA ASN A 60 -13.03 12.82 24.28
C ASN A 60 -13.89 13.42 23.17
N CYS A 61 -14.22 12.64 22.14
CA CYS A 61 -14.80 13.18 20.90
C CYS A 61 -16.24 12.71 20.64
N VAL A 62 -16.74 11.73 21.39
CA VAL A 62 -18.08 11.12 21.20
C VAL A 62 -18.33 10.74 19.72
N MET A 63 -17.33 10.13 19.07
CA MET A 63 -17.38 9.72 17.67
C MET A 63 -16.85 8.29 17.50
N ARG A 64 -17.21 7.62 16.40
CA ARG A 64 -16.76 6.26 16.10
C ARG A 64 -16.15 6.15 14.71
N TYR A 65 -15.01 5.48 14.60
CA TYR A 65 -14.40 5.14 13.33
C TYR A 65 -15.05 3.87 12.76
N MET A 66 -15.54 3.95 11.52
CA MET A 66 -16.24 2.82 10.87
C MET A 66 -15.30 1.88 10.11
N SER A 67 -14.13 2.39 9.72
CA SER A 67 -13.21 1.68 8.84
C SER A 67 -11.75 2.05 9.12
N ALA A 68 -10.86 1.08 9.06
CA ALA A 68 -9.42 1.28 9.08
C ALA A 68 -8.85 1.06 7.67
N LEU A 69 -8.25 2.12 7.08
CA LEU A 69 -7.57 2.03 5.80
C LEU A 69 -6.12 1.59 6.00
N SER A 70 -5.75 0.41 5.48
CA SER A 70 -4.41 -0.16 5.62
C SER A 70 -3.71 -0.41 4.28
N ASP A 71 -2.38 -0.49 4.33
CA ASP A 71 -1.54 -0.98 3.24
C ASP A 71 -1.31 -2.50 3.43
N GLY A 72 -2.30 -3.35 3.14
CA GLY A 72 -2.20 -4.80 3.25
C GLY A 72 -2.47 -5.34 4.66
N ASP A 73 -1.78 -6.43 5.05
CA ASP A 73 -1.89 -6.99 6.40
C ASP A 73 -1.14 -6.12 7.42
N SER A 74 -1.88 -5.15 7.95
CA SER A 74 -1.48 -4.34 9.09
C SER A 74 -1.83 -5.06 10.38
N LYS A 75 -0.81 -5.34 11.20
CA LYS A 75 -0.96 -5.76 12.60
C LYS A 75 -1.93 -4.85 13.35
N THR A 76 -1.85 -3.54 13.10
CA THR A 76 -2.77 -2.50 13.60
C THR A 76 -4.26 -2.82 13.44
N TYR A 77 -4.70 -3.46 12.36
CA TYR A 77 -6.13 -3.78 12.21
C TYR A 77 -6.55 -4.92 13.13
N GLN A 78 -5.69 -5.94 13.31
CA GLN A 78 -5.97 -7.03 14.24
C GLN A 78 -5.98 -6.51 15.67
N ASP A 79 -4.97 -5.72 16.03
CA ASP A 79 -4.87 -5.12 17.36
C ASP A 79 -6.08 -4.20 17.67
N LEU A 80 -6.59 -3.46 16.67
CA LEU A 80 -7.82 -2.67 16.81
C LEU A 80 -9.09 -3.53 17.01
N LEU A 81 -9.14 -4.74 16.42
CA LEU A 81 -10.24 -5.68 16.65
C LEU A 81 -10.15 -6.29 18.05
N GLU A 82 -8.94 -6.64 18.50
CA GLU A 82 -8.70 -7.17 19.85
C GLU A 82 -8.93 -6.10 20.94
N LEU A 83 -8.67 -4.84 20.63
CA LEU A 83 -8.90 -3.72 21.55
C LEU A 83 -10.38 -3.50 21.85
N ASP A 84 -11.26 -3.86 20.92
CA ASP A 84 -12.71 -3.84 21.06
C ASP A 84 -13.31 -2.54 21.65
N VAL A 85 -12.85 -1.38 21.15
CA VAL A 85 -13.17 -0.06 21.73
C VAL A 85 -14.67 0.30 21.67
N TYR A 86 -15.44 -0.36 20.80
CA TYR A 86 -16.85 -0.05 20.57
C TYR A 86 -17.79 -1.16 21.04
N ASP A 87 -17.26 -2.21 21.68
CA ASP A 87 -17.95 -3.45 22.03
C ASP A 87 -18.69 -4.07 20.82
N ASP A 88 -19.59 -5.02 21.09
CA ASP A 88 -20.47 -5.67 20.10
C ASP A 88 -21.37 -4.69 19.31
N SER A 89 -21.39 -3.41 19.68
CA SER A 89 -22.24 -2.40 19.04
C SER A 89 -21.79 -2.00 17.64
N MET A 90 -20.52 -2.22 17.26
CA MET A 90 -19.99 -1.79 15.95
C MET A 90 -18.74 -2.57 15.51
N ASN A 91 -18.80 -3.16 14.31
CA ASN A 91 -17.63 -3.80 13.69
C ASN A 91 -16.79 -2.81 12.86
N ILE A 92 -15.49 -2.72 13.16
CA ILE A 92 -14.54 -1.93 12.37
C ILE A 92 -14.22 -2.66 11.07
N SER A 93 -14.55 -2.05 9.93
CA SER A 93 -14.27 -2.63 8.61
C SER A 93 -12.82 -2.37 8.16
N LYS A 94 -12.21 -3.35 7.47
CA LYS A 94 -10.89 -3.18 6.84
C LYS A 94 -11.05 -2.61 5.43
N GLU A 95 -10.43 -1.47 5.16
CA GLU A 95 -10.27 -0.92 3.81
C GLU A 95 -8.82 -1.09 3.32
N GLU A 96 -8.64 -1.32 2.02
CA GLU A 96 -7.35 -1.49 1.38
C GLU A 96 -7.00 -0.26 0.55
N CYS A 97 -5.81 0.26 0.76
CA CYS A 97 -5.29 1.39 -0.02
C CYS A 97 -5.09 1.00 -1.49
N LEU A 98 -5.68 1.76 -2.41
CA LEU A 98 -5.59 1.48 -3.85
C LEU A 98 -4.14 1.45 -4.36
N ASN A 99 -3.26 2.29 -3.79
CA ASN A 99 -1.85 2.28 -4.16
C ASN A 99 -1.15 0.98 -3.74
N HIS A 100 -1.49 0.44 -2.56
CA HIS A 100 -0.99 -0.84 -2.10
C HIS A 100 -1.49 -1.98 -3.00
N VAL A 101 -2.79 -2.03 -3.29
CA VAL A 101 -3.39 -3.05 -4.16
C VAL A 101 -2.80 -3.00 -5.57
N ALA A 102 -2.55 -1.82 -6.12
CA ALA A 102 -1.85 -1.65 -7.39
C ALA A 102 -0.37 -2.11 -7.34
N LYS A 103 0.33 -1.84 -6.23
CA LYS A 103 1.70 -2.30 -6.02
C LYS A 103 1.80 -3.83 -6.00
N ARG A 104 0.78 -4.53 -5.50
CA ARG A 104 0.72 -6.00 -5.53
C ARG A 104 0.73 -6.56 -6.96
N LEU A 105 0.07 -5.91 -7.92
CA LEU A 105 0.14 -6.30 -9.33
C LEU A 105 1.57 -6.15 -9.87
N GLY A 106 2.20 -5.00 -9.67
CA GLY A 106 3.58 -4.76 -10.09
C GLY A 106 4.56 -5.77 -9.49
N THR A 107 4.43 -6.08 -8.19
CA THR A 107 5.26 -7.09 -7.52
C THR A 107 4.99 -8.50 -8.06
N GLY A 108 3.73 -8.88 -8.30
CA GLY A 108 3.39 -10.16 -8.91
C GLY A 108 4.03 -10.33 -10.30
N LEU A 109 3.99 -9.29 -11.13
CA LEU A 109 4.63 -9.30 -12.45
C LEU A 109 6.15 -9.39 -12.37
N ARG A 110 6.79 -8.60 -11.50
CA ARG A 110 8.25 -8.66 -11.29
C ARG A 110 8.71 -10.04 -10.82
N ASN A 111 7.99 -10.66 -9.88
CA ASN A 111 8.32 -11.99 -9.40
C ASN A 111 8.21 -13.04 -10.51
N LYS A 112 7.18 -12.94 -11.37
CA LYS A 112 7.04 -13.85 -12.50
C LYS A 112 8.16 -13.68 -13.54
N ILE A 113 8.57 -12.45 -13.82
CA ILE A 113 9.71 -12.16 -14.71
C ILE A 113 11.00 -12.76 -14.13
N LYS A 114 11.23 -12.62 -12.82
CA LYS A 114 12.39 -13.24 -12.14
C LYS A 114 12.37 -14.76 -12.29
N GLU A 115 11.22 -15.40 -12.10
CA GLU A 115 11.05 -16.85 -12.25
C GLU A 115 11.37 -17.34 -13.68
N TRP A 116 10.99 -16.58 -14.72
CA TRP A 116 11.33 -16.94 -16.11
C TRP A 116 12.81 -16.80 -16.42
N ARG A 117 13.45 -15.76 -15.88
CA ARG A 117 14.89 -15.58 -16.01
C ARG A 117 15.66 -16.72 -15.36
N SER A 118 15.24 -17.18 -14.18
CA SER A 118 15.88 -18.32 -13.50
C SER A 118 15.67 -19.66 -14.21
N LYS A 119 14.55 -19.82 -14.93
CA LYS A 119 14.24 -21.05 -15.68
C LYS A 119 14.83 -21.10 -17.09
N GLY A 120 15.64 -20.11 -17.48
CA GLY A 120 16.21 -20.04 -18.84
C GLY A 120 15.17 -19.87 -19.96
N VAL A 121 13.92 -19.56 -19.62
CA VAL A 121 12.85 -19.35 -20.62
C VAL A 121 13.17 -18.10 -21.47
N THR A 122 13.85 -17.12 -20.88
CA THR A 122 14.36 -15.93 -21.58
C THR A 122 15.82 -16.14 -21.99
N ASN A 123 16.07 -16.88 -23.07
CA ASN A 123 17.41 -16.95 -23.67
C ASN A 123 17.85 -15.57 -24.18
N GLY A 124 19.08 -15.20 -23.84
CA GLY A 124 19.72 -13.93 -24.14
C GLY A 124 19.46 -13.43 -25.57
N GLY A 125 18.95 -12.22 -25.67
CA GLY A 125 18.59 -11.58 -26.94
C GLY A 125 17.31 -10.78 -26.75
N ARG A 126 17.25 -9.60 -27.38
CA ARG A 126 16.05 -8.76 -27.40
C ARG A 126 14.83 -9.56 -27.89
N LYS A 127 14.05 -10.11 -26.97
CA LYS A 127 12.79 -10.80 -27.24
C LYS A 127 11.65 -10.14 -26.47
N GLU A 128 10.46 -10.35 -27.00
CA GLU A 128 9.12 -9.92 -26.60
C GLU A 128 8.85 -9.82 -25.08
N GLU A 129 9.61 -10.55 -24.26
CA GLU A 129 9.41 -10.74 -22.83
C GLU A 129 10.35 -9.91 -21.94
N SER A 130 11.17 -9.04 -22.53
CA SER A 130 11.86 -7.96 -21.81
C SER A 130 10.86 -6.89 -21.39
N LEU A 131 9.99 -7.20 -20.45
CA LEU A 131 9.07 -6.24 -19.84
C LEU A 131 9.88 -5.15 -19.13
N LYS A 132 9.97 -3.99 -19.77
CA LYS A 132 10.53 -2.79 -19.17
C LYS A 132 9.74 -2.42 -17.92
N GLU A 133 10.42 -1.92 -16.89
CA GLU A 133 9.78 -1.47 -15.64
C GLU A 133 8.66 -0.45 -15.92
N SER A 134 8.83 0.39 -16.94
CA SER A 134 7.82 1.34 -17.39
C SER A 134 6.52 0.68 -17.87
N THR A 135 6.60 -0.52 -18.46
CA THR A 135 5.41 -1.31 -18.84
C THR A 135 4.71 -1.86 -17.60
N LEU A 136 5.45 -2.33 -16.59
CA LEU A 136 4.88 -2.82 -15.33
C LEU A 136 4.17 -1.71 -14.55
N PHE A 137 4.79 -0.52 -14.52
CA PHE A 137 4.19 0.67 -13.92
C PHE A 137 2.89 1.06 -14.61
N LYS A 138 2.85 1.04 -15.95
CA LYS A 138 1.61 1.27 -16.71
C LYS A 138 0.51 0.27 -16.36
N HIS A 139 0.81 -1.03 -16.32
CA HIS A 139 -0.18 -2.05 -15.94
C HIS A 139 -0.71 -1.83 -14.51
N SER A 140 0.18 -1.49 -13.57
CA SER A 140 -0.20 -1.17 -12.18
C SER A 140 -1.13 0.05 -12.12
N ASN A 141 -0.85 1.08 -12.92
CA ASN A 141 -1.69 2.28 -13.00
C ASN A 141 -3.04 2.03 -13.68
N PHE A 142 -3.08 1.25 -14.76
CA PHE A 142 -4.33 0.85 -15.40
C PHE A 142 -5.21 0.06 -14.44
N TYR A 143 -4.63 -0.92 -13.74
CA TYR A 143 -5.33 -1.69 -12.72
C TYR A 143 -5.88 -0.80 -11.59
N ARG A 144 -5.07 0.13 -11.07
CA ARG A 144 -5.52 1.11 -10.07
C ARG A 144 -6.69 1.96 -10.57
N LYS A 145 -6.58 2.45 -11.81
CA LYS A 145 -7.62 3.28 -12.45
C LYS A 145 -8.90 2.48 -12.68
N ALA A 146 -8.80 1.23 -13.13
CA ALA A 146 -9.96 0.35 -13.30
C ALA A 146 -10.73 0.14 -12.00
N ILE A 147 -10.05 0.02 -10.86
CA ILE A 147 -10.74 -0.02 -9.57
C ILE A 147 -11.36 1.35 -9.26
N LYS A 148 -10.56 2.43 -9.34
CA LYS A 148 -11.01 3.79 -8.97
C LYS A 148 -12.20 4.29 -9.79
N ASP A 149 -12.27 3.99 -11.08
CA ASP A 149 -13.34 4.46 -11.96
C ASP A 149 -14.66 3.70 -11.74
N ASN A 150 -14.62 2.56 -11.03
CA ASN A 150 -15.78 1.67 -10.86
C ASN A 150 -16.21 1.50 -9.39
N VAL A 151 -15.62 2.23 -8.45
CA VAL A 151 -16.13 2.28 -7.07
C VAL A 151 -17.55 2.84 -7.03
N PRO A 152 -18.43 2.34 -6.13
CA PRO A 152 -18.20 1.25 -5.17
C PRO A 152 -18.55 -0.16 -5.72
N ASP A 153 -18.84 -0.30 -7.02
CA ASP A 153 -19.36 -1.53 -7.62
C ASP A 153 -18.26 -2.57 -7.90
N VAL A 154 -18.19 -3.60 -7.04
CA VAL A 154 -17.20 -4.68 -7.13
C VAL A 154 -17.25 -5.44 -8.47
N GLN A 155 -18.44 -5.64 -9.04
CA GLN A 155 -18.55 -6.34 -10.32
C GLN A 155 -18.03 -5.47 -11.46
N LYS A 156 -18.37 -4.19 -11.48
CA LYS A 156 -17.80 -3.24 -12.46
C LYS A 156 -16.29 -3.08 -12.30
N MET A 157 -15.74 -3.11 -11.09
CA MET A 157 -14.28 -3.13 -10.87
C MET A 157 -13.65 -4.36 -11.53
N LYS A 158 -14.22 -5.54 -11.30
CA LYS A 158 -13.75 -6.81 -11.88
C LYS A 158 -13.79 -6.74 -13.40
N THR A 159 -14.92 -6.32 -13.96
CA THR A 159 -15.06 -6.09 -15.41
C THR A 159 -14.00 -5.14 -15.91
N GLY A 160 -13.83 -3.96 -15.29
CA GLY A 160 -12.81 -2.97 -15.66
C GLY A 160 -11.36 -3.50 -15.63
N ILE A 161 -11.05 -4.38 -14.68
CA ILE A 161 -9.74 -5.04 -14.58
C ILE A 161 -9.51 -5.99 -15.78
N PHE A 162 -10.46 -6.87 -16.08
CA PHE A 162 -10.35 -7.81 -17.22
C PHE A 162 -10.42 -7.09 -18.57
N VAL A 163 -11.17 -6.01 -18.64
CA VAL A 163 -11.22 -5.07 -19.75
C VAL A 163 -9.82 -4.53 -20.12
N SER A 164 -8.93 -4.36 -19.13
CA SER A 164 -7.53 -4.00 -19.34
C SER A 164 -6.69 -5.17 -19.90
N LEU A 165 -6.92 -6.40 -19.44
CA LEU A 165 -6.31 -7.62 -19.97
C LEU A 165 -6.65 -7.79 -21.46
N PHE A 166 -7.95 -7.74 -21.79
CA PHE A 166 -8.42 -7.88 -23.16
C PHE A 166 -7.80 -6.83 -24.08
N HIS A 167 -7.70 -5.58 -23.61
CA HIS A 167 -7.04 -4.51 -24.37
C HIS A 167 -5.56 -4.82 -24.64
N THR A 168 -4.82 -5.33 -23.67
CA THR A 168 -3.40 -5.67 -23.84
C THR A 168 -3.16 -6.90 -24.73
N SER A 169 -4.17 -7.74 -24.91
CA SER A 169 -4.08 -8.97 -25.72
C SER A 169 -4.84 -8.87 -27.06
N SER A 170 -5.48 -7.73 -27.32
CA SER A 170 -6.23 -7.47 -28.55
C SER A 170 -5.26 -7.24 -29.72
N THR A 171 -5.54 -7.88 -30.86
CA THR A 171 -4.75 -7.74 -32.08
C THR A 171 -5.64 -7.34 -33.24
N ASP A 172 -5.07 -6.90 -34.36
CA ASP A 172 -5.87 -6.60 -35.56
C ASP A 172 -6.58 -7.83 -36.12
N LYS A 173 -6.02 -9.03 -35.92
CA LYS A 173 -6.61 -10.31 -36.35
C LYS A 173 -7.66 -10.83 -35.38
N ALA A 174 -7.56 -10.49 -34.10
CA ALA A 174 -8.48 -10.90 -33.04
C ALA A 174 -8.78 -9.70 -32.13
N PRO A 175 -9.63 -8.76 -32.58
CA PRO A 175 -10.04 -7.62 -31.77
C PRO A 175 -10.93 -8.10 -30.62
N MET A 176 -10.51 -7.87 -29.38
CA MET A 176 -11.29 -8.27 -28.20
C MET A 176 -12.02 -7.05 -27.61
N HIS A 177 -12.93 -6.44 -28.40
CA HIS A 177 -13.62 -5.19 -28.05
C HIS A 177 -15.09 -5.28 -27.64
N ASN A 178 -15.67 -6.48 -27.64
CA ASN A 178 -17.09 -6.68 -27.40
C ASN A 178 -17.53 -6.38 -25.95
N GLU A 179 -16.61 -6.46 -24.99
CA GLU A 179 -16.85 -6.22 -23.55
C GLU A 179 -16.71 -4.73 -23.14
N PHE A 180 -16.64 -3.82 -24.11
CA PHE A 180 -16.38 -2.41 -23.86
C PHE A 180 -17.60 -1.53 -24.10
N PRO A 181 -17.78 -0.45 -23.30
CA PRO A 181 -18.85 0.51 -23.51
C PRO A 181 -18.84 1.01 -24.96
N THR A 182 -19.98 0.84 -25.62
CA THR A 182 -20.26 1.35 -26.96
C THR A 182 -20.69 2.81 -26.89
N GLY A 183 -20.37 3.60 -27.91
CA GLY A 183 -20.79 5.00 -28.04
C GLY A 183 -19.65 6.01 -28.11
N LEU A 184 -20.01 7.25 -28.47
CA LEU A 184 -19.10 8.37 -28.76
C LEU A 184 -18.20 8.76 -27.58
N THR A 185 -18.65 8.54 -26.35
CA THR A 185 -17.90 8.83 -25.11
C THR A 185 -16.99 7.70 -24.66
N SER A 186 -16.89 6.61 -25.44
CA SER A 186 -16.00 5.51 -25.12
C SER A 186 -14.55 5.99 -25.14
N TRP A 187 -13.85 5.89 -24.00
CA TRP A 187 -12.42 6.24 -23.90
C TRP A 187 -11.51 5.31 -24.73
N ARG A 188 -12.08 4.34 -25.46
CA ARG A 188 -11.37 3.34 -26.25
C ARG A 188 -11.38 3.72 -27.71
N PHE A 189 -10.18 3.88 -28.28
CA PHE A 189 -10.00 4.27 -29.68
C PHE A 189 -10.76 3.36 -30.67
N TYR A 190 -10.89 2.07 -30.39
CA TYR A 190 -11.56 1.13 -31.28
C TYR A 190 -13.08 1.32 -31.28
N GLN A 191 -13.72 1.28 -30.11
CA GLN A 191 -15.17 1.51 -29.97
C GLN A 191 -15.57 2.94 -30.33
N SER A 192 -14.72 3.92 -30.01
CA SER A 192 -14.93 5.32 -30.39
C SER A 192 -14.83 5.50 -31.90
N ALA A 193 -13.85 4.89 -32.58
CA ALA A 193 -13.75 4.93 -34.04
C ALA A 193 -14.98 4.29 -34.69
N LEU A 194 -15.41 3.11 -34.21
CA LEU A 194 -16.65 2.47 -34.69
C LEU A 194 -17.87 3.35 -34.48
N ALA A 195 -18.01 3.99 -33.32
CA ALA A 195 -19.12 4.89 -33.02
C ALA A 195 -19.10 6.18 -33.87
N ASN A 196 -17.92 6.61 -34.34
CA ASN A 196 -17.75 7.75 -35.25
C ASN A 196 -17.80 7.35 -36.74
N ASN A 197 -18.09 6.09 -37.07
CA ASN A 197 -17.98 5.54 -38.43
C ASN A 197 -16.57 5.69 -39.04
N GLU A 198 -15.54 5.74 -38.21
CA GLU A 198 -14.14 5.80 -38.61
C GLU A 198 -13.49 4.41 -38.60
N LYS A 199 -12.46 4.24 -39.44
CA LYS A 199 -11.65 3.01 -39.41
C LYS A 199 -10.76 3.00 -38.15
N PRO A 200 -10.87 1.98 -37.27
CA PRO A 200 -10.02 1.90 -36.08
C PRO A 200 -8.53 1.85 -36.43
N LYS A 201 -7.71 2.54 -35.64
CA LYS A 201 -6.24 2.47 -35.75
C LYS A 201 -5.77 1.03 -35.57
N SER A 202 -4.69 0.66 -36.27
CA SER A 202 -4.09 -0.66 -36.13
C SER A 202 -3.51 -0.90 -34.72
N HIS A 203 -3.77 -2.08 -34.18
CA HIS A 203 -3.21 -2.61 -32.94
C HIS A 203 -1.70 -2.86 -33.04
N SER A 204 -1.11 -2.86 -34.25
CA SER A 204 0.35 -2.97 -34.46
C SER A 204 1.14 -1.86 -33.76
N SER A 205 0.51 -0.71 -33.51
CA SER A 205 1.08 0.41 -32.74
C SER A 205 1.14 0.14 -31.23
N MET A 206 0.45 -0.90 -30.74
CA MET A 206 0.39 -1.28 -29.34
C MET A 206 1.60 -2.12 -28.94
N LYS A 207 2.66 -1.46 -28.44
CA LYS A 207 3.94 -2.08 -28.04
C LYS A 207 3.89 -3.02 -26.82
N ARG A 208 2.71 -3.47 -26.37
CA ARG A 208 2.56 -4.22 -25.09
C ARG A 208 2.46 -5.70 -25.36
N LYS A 209 3.58 -6.40 -25.20
CA LYS A 209 3.65 -7.85 -25.36
C LYS A 209 3.93 -8.49 -24.00
N LEU A 210 2.87 -8.63 -23.20
CA LEU A 210 2.86 -9.46 -21.99
C LEU A 210 2.05 -10.69 -22.33
N SER A 211 2.52 -11.89 -21.96
CA SER A 211 1.75 -13.13 -22.16
C SER A 211 0.38 -13.01 -21.48
N LYS A 212 -0.69 -13.11 -22.27
CA LYS A 212 -2.09 -13.03 -21.82
C LYS A 212 -2.33 -13.95 -20.62
N GLN A 213 -1.92 -15.21 -20.75
CA GLN A 213 -2.10 -16.24 -19.74
C GLN A 213 -1.49 -15.86 -18.38
N VAL A 214 -0.40 -15.10 -18.40
CA VAL A 214 0.36 -14.75 -17.20
C VAL A 214 -0.28 -13.58 -16.49
N LEU A 215 -0.64 -12.55 -17.24
CA LEU A 215 -1.37 -11.41 -16.71
C LEU A 215 -2.72 -11.88 -16.16
N GLU A 216 -3.41 -12.75 -16.88
CA GLU A 216 -4.70 -13.34 -16.49
C GLU A 216 -4.63 -14.03 -15.13
N LYS A 217 -3.68 -14.94 -14.90
CA LYS A 217 -3.51 -15.62 -13.60
C LYS A 217 -3.31 -14.65 -12.45
N ILE A 218 -2.50 -13.61 -12.64
CA ILE A 218 -2.25 -12.60 -11.59
C ILE A 218 -3.50 -11.75 -11.35
N LEU A 219 -4.19 -11.34 -12.42
CA LEU A 219 -5.40 -10.53 -12.33
C LEU A 219 -6.57 -11.30 -11.72
N ILE A 220 -6.75 -12.60 -12.00
CA ILE A 220 -7.77 -13.44 -11.34
C ILE A 220 -7.55 -13.41 -9.82
N ARG A 221 -6.32 -13.61 -9.35
CA ARG A 221 -5.99 -13.55 -7.92
C ARG A 221 -6.27 -12.16 -7.33
N LEU A 222 -5.96 -11.09 -8.07
CA LEU A 222 -6.10 -9.71 -7.61
C LEU A 222 -7.50 -9.10 -7.88
N SER A 223 -8.43 -9.84 -8.49
CA SER A 223 -9.80 -9.38 -8.76
C SER A 223 -10.86 -10.17 -7.99
N ASN A 224 -10.45 -10.83 -6.90
CA ASN A 224 -11.39 -11.54 -6.03
C ASN A 224 -12.27 -10.54 -5.25
N ASN A 225 -13.51 -10.94 -4.99
CA ASN A 225 -14.52 -10.08 -4.36
C ASN A 225 -14.10 -9.60 -2.96
N LYS A 226 -13.37 -10.41 -2.18
CA LYS A 226 -12.89 -10.02 -0.85
C LYS A 226 -11.91 -8.85 -0.90
N LEU A 227 -10.96 -8.88 -1.84
CA LEU A 227 -9.99 -7.81 -2.03
C LEU A 227 -10.66 -6.55 -2.59
N LEU A 228 -11.48 -6.69 -3.63
CA LEU A 228 -12.16 -5.56 -4.25
C LEU A 228 -13.21 -4.93 -3.33
N GLY A 229 -13.88 -5.72 -2.48
CA GLY A 229 -14.79 -5.25 -1.45
C GLY A 229 -14.12 -4.35 -0.41
N ARG A 230 -12.82 -4.52 -0.16
CA ARG A 230 -12.05 -3.60 0.69
C ARG A 230 -11.60 -2.32 -0.02
N CYS A 231 -11.77 -2.25 -1.34
CA CYS A 231 -11.40 -1.10 -2.17
C CYS A 231 -12.58 -0.17 -2.48
N VAL A 232 -13.79 -0.45 -1.96
CA VAL A 232 -15.05 0.25 -2.31
C VAL A 232 -15.03 1.75 -2.03
N SER A 233 -14.21 2.20 -1.09
CA SER A 233 -14.05 3.63 -0.79
C SER A 233 -13.13 4.36 -1.77
N GLY A 234 -12.37 3.63 -2.59
CA GLY A 234 -11.42 4.18 -3.56
C GLY A 234 -10.28 4.99 -2.93
N LYS A 235 -10.06 4.87 -1.62
CA LYS A 235 -9.11 5.72 -0.89
C LYS A 235 -7.66 5.34 -1.19
N THR A 236 -6.81 6.36 -1.13
CA THR A 236 -5.35 6.21 -1.16
C THR A 236 -4.77 6.84 0.08
N GLN A 237 -3.82 6.16 0.71
CA GLN A 237 -3.00 6.78 1.74
C GLN A 237 -1.95 7.69 1.08
N ASN A 238 -2.09 9.02 1.18
CA ASN A 238 -1.04 9.98 0.80
C ASN A 238 0.15 9.81 1.75
N VAL A 239 1.38 9.75 1.23
CA VAL A 239 2.61 9.64 2.04
C VAL A 239 2.62 10.67 3.17
N ASN A 240 2.18 11.91 2.96
CA ASN A 240 2.20 12.94 4.01
C ASN A 240 1.05 12.82 5.04
N GLN A 241 0.05 11.97 4.79
CA GLN A 241 -1.15 11.80 5.63
C GLN A 241 -1.27 10.37 6.17
N ARG A 242 -0.29 9.50 5.93
CA ARG A 242 -0.28 8.17 6.52
C ARG A 242 0.01 8.31 8.00
N ILE A 243 -0.71 7.55 8.83
CA ILE A 243 -0.42 7.40 10.26
C ILE A 243 1.09 7.14 10.44
N HIS A 244 1.66 6.23 9.65
CA HIS A 244 3.10 5.97 9.62
C HIS A 244 3.97 7.23 9.43
N SER A 245 3.65 8.11 8.49
CA SER A 245 4.50 9.28 8.19
C SER A 245 4.31 10.42 9.19
N VAL A 246 3.10 10.58 9.74
CA VAL A 246 2.84 11.53 10.84
C VAL A 246 3.54 11.06 12.12
N ILE A 247 3.47 9.76 12.41
CA ILE A 247 4.14 9.16 13.56
C ILE A 247 5.66 9.18 13.36
N LEU A 248 6.20 8.73 12.24
CA LEU A 248 7.65 8.73 12.00
C LEU A 248 8.25 10.14 12.04
N LYS A 249 7.49 11.18 11.67
CA LYS A 249 7.93 12.57 11.87
C LYS A 249 8.12 12.90 13.36
N ASN A 250 7.28 12.33 14.22
CA ASN A 250 7.36 12.45 15.68
C ASN A 250 8.25 11.37 16.33
N PHE A 251 8.66 10.33 15.58
CA PHE A 251 9.46 9.19 16.00
C PHE A 251 10.50 8.80 14.92
N PRO A 252 11.54 9.61 14.70
CA PRO A 252 12.54 9.32 13.67
C PRO A 252 13.29 8.02 13.99
N LYS A 253 13.48 7.17 12.96
CA LYS A 253 14.13 5.85 13.06
C LYS A 253 15.66 5.89 13.28
N GLN A 254 16.26 7.06 13.50
CA GLN A 254 17.72 7.21 13.56
C GLN A 254 18.14 8.03 14.77
N THR A 255 18.62 7.33 15.80
CA THR A 255 19.83 7.76 16.53
C THR A 255 20.90 6.74 16.17
N LEU A 256 21.47 6.88 14.97
CA LEU A 256 22.75 6.24 14.65
C LEU A 256 23.82 7.11 15.32
N PHE A 257 24.40 6.64 16.42
CA PHE A 257 25.63 7.22 16.94
C PHE A 257 26.73 6.96 15.90
N LEU A 258 27.23 8.04 15.28
CA LEU A 258 28.51 8.01 14.59
C LEU A 258 29.57 7.71 15.65
N LYS A 259 30.33 6.63 15.44
CA LYS A 259 31.50 6.29 16.23
C LYS A 259 32.60 7.28 15.82
N ASP A 260 32.96 8.21 16.70
CA ASP A 260 34.11 9.08 16.50
C ASP A 260 35.38 8.22 16.39
N SER A 261 35.95 8.21 15.19
CA SER A 261 37.30 7.76 14.94
C SER A 261 38.24 8.96 15.11
N SER A 262 38.72 9.14 16.33
CA SER A 262 39.88 10.00 16.62
C SER A 262 40.65 9.37 17.78
N ASN A 263 41.72 8.64 17.44
CA ASN A 263 42.96 8.55 18.20
C ASN A 263 44.01 7.87 17.31
N TRP A 264 44.61 8.69 16.43
CA TRP A 264 46.00 8.55 16.05
C TRP A 264 46.74 9.70 16.71
N GLN A 265 47.40 9.41 17.82
CA GLN A 265 48.68 9.99 18.22
C GLN A 265 49.60 8.82 18.54
#